data_AF-A0A6I5VGD1-F1
#
_entry.id   AF-A0A6I5VGD1-F1
#
_cell.length_a   1.000
_cell.length_b   1.000
_cell.length_c   1.000
_cell.angle_alpha   90.00
_cell.angle_beta   90.00
_cell.angle_gamma   90.00
#
_symmetry.space_group_name_H-M   'P 1'
#
loop_
_entity.id
_entity.type
_entity.pdbx_description
1 polymer ?
#
loop_
_entity_poly.entity_id
_entity_poly.type
_entity_poly.pdbx_seq_one_letter_code
_entity_poly.pdbx_strand_id
1 'polypeptide(L)'
;MNLSPEQLIGRYHAAMTAADADAFADLYAPDGVHEFPFFNPYGVTRLEGPAQIRDFYRPLWSATDVVLDRVQSTALHRIDSHTDAHTDAHTDTHTDTHTDTHTDTHTDTHTDTATDGTVIDELVSMGRRGPDGRPFRLAGLVILTAREGKIVNVRDYLDLMGLAASENR
;
A
#
# COMPACT_ATOMS: atom_id res chain seq x y z
N MET A 1 17.10 7.31 -2.03
CA MET A 1 16.52 6.77 -0.78
C MET A 1 15.39 5.87 -1.19
N ASN A 2 15.43 4.60 -0.78
CA ASN A 2 14.34 3.65 -1.03
C ASN A 2 13.16 4.00 -0.13
N LEU A 3 11.95 3.86 -0.65
CA LEU A 3 10.73 4.21 0.07
C LEU A 3 10.33 3.06 1.00
N SER A 4 9.81 3.37 2.18
CA SER A 4 9.09 2.37 2.99
C SER A 4 7.73 2.04 2.34
N PRO A 5 7.11 0.89 2.66
CA PRO A 5 5.75 0.57 2.23
C PRO A 5 4.71 1.68 2.51
N GLU A 6 4.78 2.35 3.66
CA GLU A 6 3.87 3.44 4.04
C GLU A 6 4.11 4.69 3.19
N GLN A 7 5.38 5.00 2.91
CA GLN A 7 5.74 6.09 2.01
C GLN A 7 5.25 5.80 0.58
N LEU A 8 5.29 4.53 0.15
CA LEU A 8 4.72 4.10 -1.12
C LEU A 8 3.20 4.31 -1.18
N ILE A 9 2.45 3.97 -0.13
CA ILE A 9 1.01 4.28 -0.05
C ILE A 9 0.76 5.78 -0.16
N GLY A 10 1.54 6.62 0.54
CA GLY A 10 1.42 8.07 0.43
C GLY A 10 1.64 8.58 -1.01
N ARG A 11 2.63 8.03 -1.72
CA ARG A 11 2.90 8.37 -3.13
C ARG A 11 1.81 7.84 -4.07
N TYR A 12 1.31 6.64 -3.79
CA TYR A 12 0.22 6.00 -4.53
C TYR A 12 -1.05 6.87 -4.49
N HIS A 13 -1.45 7.33 -3.30
CA HIS A 13 -2.56 8.26 -3.13
C HIS A 13 -2.35 9.61 -3.82
N ALA A 14 -1.13 10.15 -3.75
CA ALA A 14 -0.81 11.40 -4.42
C ALA A 14 -0.95 11.28 -5.95
N ALA A 15 -0.45 10.19 -6.54
CA ALA A 15 -0.56 9.94 -7.97
C ALA A 15 -2.02 9.72 -8.41
N MET A 16 -2.83 8.98 -7.64
CA MET A 16 -4.27 8.84 -7.89
C MET A 16 -5.00 10.18 -7.83
N THR A 17 -4.71 11.00 -6.82
CA THR A 17 -5.35 12.32 -6.64
C THR A 17 -4.98 13.27 -7.77
N ALA A 18 -3.72 13.23 -8.22
CA ALA A 18 -3.24 14.02 -9.35
C ALA A 18 -3.67 13.47 -10.71
N ALA A 19 -4.30 12.29 -10.77
CA ALA A 19 -4.60 11.58 -12.00
C ALA A 19 -3.35 11.39 -12.89
N ASP A 20 -2.18 11.18 -12.27
CA ASP A 20 -0.88 11.09 -12.94
C ASP A 20 -0.47 9.63 -13.13
N ALA A 21 -0.82 9.08 -14.29
CA ALA A 21 -0.57 7.68 -14.63
C ALA A 21 0.92 7.34 -14.73
N ASP A 22 1.76 8.34 -15.02
CA ASP A 22 3.21 8.15 -15.10
C ASP A 22 3.82 8.04 -13.71
N ALA A 23 3.50 8.99 -12.84
CA ALA A 23 3.92 8.95 -11.45
C ALA A 23 3.41 7.69 -10.74
N PHE A 24 2.20 7.23 -11.06
CA PHE A 24 1.63 6.01 -10.51
C PHE A 24 2.39 4.76 -10.96
N ALA A 25 2.61 4.62 -12.27
CA ALA A 25 3.34 3.49 -12.84
C ALA A 25 4.81 3.44 -12.37
N ASP A 26 5.45 4.59 -12.18
CA ASP A 26 6.85 4.68 -11.74
C ASP A 26 7.08 4.19 -10.30
N LEU A 27 6.02 3.99 -9.51
CA LEU A 27 6.11 3.37 -8.19
C LEU A 27 6.37 1.85 -8.27
N TYR A 28 6.01 1.21 -9.38
CA TYR A 28 6.13 -0.23 -9.55
C TYR A 28 7.54 -0.66 -9.92
N ALA A 29 7.92 -1.86 -9.47
CA ALA A 29 9.08 -2.57 -9.97
C ALA A 29 8.82 -3.03 -11.42
N PRO A 30 9.86 -3.36 -12.21
CA PRO A 30 9.69 -3.87 -13.57
C PRO A 30 8.82 -5.13 -13.65
N ASP A 31 8.89 -5.99 -12.62
CA ASP A 31 8.08 -7.20 -12.42
C ASP A 31 6.82 -6.96 -11.57
N GLY A 32 6.50 -5.70 -11.27
CA GLY A 32 5.39 -5.33 -10.41
C GLY A 32 4.03 -5.62 -11.04
N VAL A 33 3.06 -5.99 -10.21
CA VAL A 33 1.73 -6.42 -10.66
C VAL A 33 0.65 -5.57 -10.02
N HIS A 34 -0.38 -5.22 -10.79
CA HIS A 34 -1.62 -4.64 -10.29
C HIS A 34 -2.79 -5.56 -10.59
N GLU A 35 -3.48 -6.05 -9.56
CA GLU A 35 -4.59 -6.98 -9.68
C GLU A 35 -5.90 -6.32 -9.26
N PHE A 36 -6.97 -6.66 -9.96
CA PHE A 36 -8.34 -6.30 -9.62
C PHE A 36 -9.10 -7.58 -9.26
N PRO A 37 -9.15 -7.98 -7.97
CA PRO A 37 -9.76 -9.25 -7.58
C PRO A 37 -11.29 -9.25 -7.70
N PHE A 38 -11.92 -8.07 -7.68
CA PHE A 38 -13.36 -7.92 -7.92
C PHE A 38 -13.67 -7.59 -9.37
N PHE A 39 -14.89 -7.96 -9.78
CA PHE A 39 -15.42 -7.59 -11.08
C PHE A 39 -15.43 -6.06 -11.22
N ASN A 40 -14.93 -5.57 -12.35
CA ASN A 40 -14.83 -4.15 -12.65
C ASN A 40 -15.35 -3.87 -14.06
N PRO A 41 -15.78 -2.63 -14.35
CA PRO A 41 -16.38 -2.27 -15.64
C PRO A 41 -15.42 -2.36 -16.83
N TYR A 42 -14.11 -2.53 -16.60
CA TYR A 42 -13.09 -2.57 -17.64
C TYR A 42 -12.75 -4.00 -18.09
N GLY A 43 -13.21 -5.02 -17.38
CA GLY A 43 -12.95 -6.43 -17.69
C GLY A 43 -11.48 -6.86 -17.52
N VAL A 44 -10.65 -6.03 -16.87
CA VAL A 44 -9.23 -6.31 -16.63
C VAL A 44 -9.06 -6.91 -15.25
N THR A 45 -8.39 -8.05 -15.13
CA THR A 45 -8.15 -8.69 -13.82
C THR A 45 -6.72 -8.47 -13.31
N ARG A 46 -5.78 -8.18 -14.21
CA ARG A 46 -4.35 -8.10 -13.91
C ARG A 46 -3.60 -7.26 -14.94
N LEU A 47 -2.66 -6.45 -14.46
CA LEU A 47 -1.72 -5.65 -15.23
C LEU A 47 -0.29 -5.98 -14.76
N GLU A 48 0.62 -6.20 -15.70
CA GLU A 48 1.99 -6.63 -15.43
C GLU A 48 2.99 -5.58 -15.92
N GLY A 49 3.81 -5.12 -14.97
CA GLY A 49 4.85 -4.16 -15.18
C GLY A 49 4.37 -2.71 -15.35
N PRO A 50 5.27 -1.73 -15.19
CA PRO A 50 4.92 -0.30 -15.26
C PRO A 50 4.34 0.13 -16.61
N ALA A 51 4.73 -0.52 -17.72
CA ALA A 51 4.24 -0.18 -19.05
C ALA A 51 2.75 -0.47 -19.21
N GLN A 52 2.30 -1.68 -18.86
CA GLN A 52 0.89 -2.05 -18.98
C GLN A 52 0.01 -1.25 -18.00
N ILE A 53 0.53 -0.98 -16.80
CA ILE A 53 -0.14 -0.13 -15.80
C ILE A 53 -0.34 1.29 -16.35
N ARG A 54 0.71 1.90 -16.90
CA ARG A 54 0.64 3.23 -17.52
C ARG A 54 -0.35 3.27 -18.68
N ASP A 55 -0.27 2.30 -19.58
CA ASP A 55 -1.11 2.24 -20.78
C ASP A 55 -2.59 2.04 -20.44
N PHE A 56 -2.89 1.37 -19.32
CA PHE A 56 -4.24 1.23 -18.80
C PHE A 56 -4.77 2.53 -18.16
N TYR A 57 -4.01 3.11 -17.22
CA TYR A 57 -4.49 4.25 -16.43
C TYR A 57 -4.46 5.59 -17.18
N ARG A 58 -3.53 5.77 -18.13
CA ARG A 58 -3.41 7.04 -18.87
C ARG A 58 -4.68 7.43 -19.62
N PRO A 59 -5.24 6.60 -20.53
CA PRO A 59 -6.48 6.92 -21.19
C PRO A 59 -7.63 6.98 -20.18
N LEU A 60 -7.67 6.07 -19.20
CA LEU A 60 -8.72 6.03 -18.18
C LEU A 60 -8.82 7.37 -17.45
N TRP A 61 -7.75 7.83 -16.80
CA TRP A 61 -7.72 9.06 -16.03
C TRP A 61 -7.86 10.32 -16.88
N SER A 62 -7.44 10.31 -18.15
CA SER A 62 -7.65 11.44 -19.06
C SER A 62 -9.09 11.56 -19.57
N ALA A 63 -9.84 10.45 -19.63
CA ALA A 63 -11.17 10.39 -20.24
C ALA A 63 -12.31 10.49 -19.22
N THR A 64 -12.04 10.33 -17.92
CA THR A 64 -13.10 10.41 -16.91
C THR A 64 -13.44 11.85 -16.56
N ASP A 65 -14.73 12.14 -16.35
CA ASP A 65 -15.20 13.34 -15.65
C ASP A 65 -15.08 13.20 -14.12
N VAL A 66 -14.27 12.26 -13.62
CA VAL A 66 -14.05 12.00 -12.20
C VAL A 66 -12.80 12.75 -11.75
N VAL A 67 -12.98 13.70 -10.84
CA VAL A 67 -11.89 14.42 -10.18
C VAL A 67 -11.80 13.93 -8.75
N LEU A 68 -10.66 13.36 -8.39
CA LEU A 68 -10.40 12.90 -7.03
C LEU A 68 -9.84 14.08 -6.23
N ASP A 69 -10.58 14.53 -5.21
CA ASP A 69 -10.15 15.65 -4.36
C ASP A 69 -9.23 15.17 -3.24
N ARG A 70 -9.45 13.94 -2.73
CA ARG A 70 -8.65 13.33 -1.67
C ARG A 70 -8.80 11.82 -1.65
N VAL A 71 -7.68 11.14 -1.42
CA VAL A 71 -7.63 9.76 -0.92
C VAL A 71 -7.13 9.77 0.51
N GLN A 72 -7.85 9.11 1.41
CA GLN A 72 -7.51 9.05 2.82
C GLN A 72 -7.53 7.61 3.32
N SER A 73 -6.42 7.16 3.90
CA SER A 73 -6.38 5.96 4.72
C SER A 73 -7.26 6.14 5.96
N THR A 74 -8.22 5.25 6.15
CA THR A 74 -8.98 5.10 7.41
C THR A 74 -8.24 4.19 8.38
N ALA A 75 -7.52 3.19 7.87
CA ALA A 75 -6.62 2.34 8.64
C ALA A 75 -5.46 1.88 7.76
N LEU A 76 -4.25 1.85 8.32
CA LEU A 76 -3.06 1.35 7.64
C LEU A 76 -2.35 0.35 8.55
N HIS A 77 -2.24 -0.90 8.10
CA HIS A 77 -1.62 -1.98 8.85
C HIS A 77 -0.42 -2.52 8.10
N ARG A 78 0.72 -2.61 8.79
CA ARG A 78 1.93 -3.25 8.27
C ARG A 78 1.95 -4.72 8.65
N ILE A 79 2.38 -5.55 7.70
CA ILE A 79 2.65 -6.97 7.89
C ILE A 79 4.15 -7.16 7.69
N ASP A 80 4.84 -7.35 8.81
CA ASP A 80 6.26 -7.64 8.82
C ASP A 80 6.51 -9.15 8.75
N SER A 81 7.54 -9.50 8.00
CA SER A 81 8.17 -10.82 8.07
C SER A 81 9.55 -10.63 8.69
N HIS A 82 9.60 -10.24 9.96
CA HIS A 82 10.88 -10.29 10.67
C HIS A 82 11.14 -11.73 11.10
N THR A 83 12.35 -12.20 10.81
CA THR A 83 12.91 -13.35 11.53
C THR A 83 13.57 -12.77 12.76
N ASP A 84 12.97 -12.97 13.93
CA ASP A 84 13.63 -12.57 15.17
C ASP A 84 14.89 -13.41 15.35
N ALA A 85 16.04 -12.78 15.14
CA ALA A 85 17.32 -13.36 15.50
C ALA A 85 17.56 -13.08 16.99
N HIS A 86 17.02 -13.93 17.86
CA HIS A 86 17.39 -13.90 19.27
C HIS A 86 18.76 -14.56 19.45
N THR A 87 19.74 -13.79 19.93
CA THR A 87 20.97 -14.37 20.47
C THR A 87 20.70 -14.72 21.92
N ASP A 88 20.37 -15.99 22.18
CA ASP A 88 20.16 -16.49 23.54
C ASP A 88 21.49 -16.44 24.31
N ALA A 89 21.53 -15.63 25.36
CA ALA A 89 22.57 -15.67 26.39
C ALA A 89 22.03 -16.46 27.57
N HIS A 90 22.75 -17.49 28.01
CA HIS A 90 22.36 -18.34 29.14
C HIS A 90 23.08 -17.93 30.42
N THR A 91 22.39 -18.08 31.55
CA THR A 91 22.93 -17.83 32.89
C THR A 91 23.76 -19.02 33.35
N ASP A 92 25.08 -18.85 33.47
CA ASP A 92 25.92 -19.84 34.15
C ASP A 92 25.95 -19.56 35.66
N THR A 93 25.60 -20.58 36.45
CA THR A 93 25.69 -20.53 37.92
C THR A 93 27.07 -20.98 38.35
N HIS A 94 27.88 -20.08 38.92
CA HIS A 94 29.12 -20.46 39.60
C HIS A 94 28.95 -20.36 41.11
N THR A 95 29.26 -21.45 41.81
CA THR A 95 29.19 -21.53 43.27
C THR A 95 30.50 -21.04 43.86
N ASP A 96 30.57 -19.77 44.27
CA ASP A 96 31.63 -19.26 45.15
C ASP A 96 31.06 -18.15 46.06
N THR A 97 30.70 -18.54 47.29
CA THR A 97 30.46 -17.79 48.57
C THR A 97 29.82 -16.39 48.61
N HIS A 98 29.46 -15.73 47.50
CA HIS A 98 28.63 -14.54 47.47
C HIS A 98 27.58 -14.69 46.35
N THR A 99 26.29 -14.71 46.72
CA THR A 99 25.17 -14.81 45.78
C THR A 99 24.96 -13.47 45.09
N ASP A 100 25.61 -13.25 43.94
CA ASP A 100 25.30 -12.12 43.06
C ASP A 100 24.42 -12.60 41.90
N THR A 101 23.13 -12.32 42.00
CA THR A 101 22.16 -12.51 40.92
C THR A 101 22.23 -11.31 39.99
N HIS A 102 22.65 -11.50 38.74
CA HIS A 102 22.56 -10.46 37.71
C HIS A 102 21.35 -10.71 36.81
N THR A 103 20.47 -9.72 36.70
CA THR A 103 19.29 -9.71 35.82
C THR A 103 19.64 -8.99 34.54
N ASP A 104 19.75 -9.71 33.43
CA ASP A 104 19.91 -9.08 32.11
C ASP A 104 18.53 -8.75 31.52
N THR A 105 18.34 -7.47 31.22
CA THR A 105 17.13 -6.94 30.57
C THR A 105 17.40 -6.81 29.09
N HIS A 106 16.71 -7.59 28.26
CA HIS A 106 16.76 -7.41 26.80
C HIS A 106 15.83 -6.26 26.39
N THR A 107 16.31 -5.41 25.48
CA THR A 107 15.52 -4.32 24.88
C THR A 107 15.52 -4.52 23.37
N ASP A 108 14.40 -5.01 22.83
CA ASP A 108 14.22 -5.15 21.38
C ASP A 108 13.94 -3.77 20.77
N THR A 109 14.90 -3.26 20.01
CA THR A 109 14.75 -2.01 19.27
C THR A 109 14.50 -2.32 17.79
N HIS A 110 13.23 -2.41 17.40
CA HIS A 110 12.85 -2.47 15.99
C HIS A 110 12.77 -1.05 15.43
N THR A 111 13.78 -0.64 14.66
CA THR A 111 13.67 0.55 13.81
C THR A 111 13.24 0.09 12.43
N ASP A 112 11.95 0.26 12.12
CA ASP A 112 11.36 -0.25 10.90
C ASP A 112 11.59 0.70 9.71
N THR A 113 12.84 0.70 9.24
CA THR A 113 13.25 1.31 7.97
C THR A 113 13.26 0.29 6.83
N ALA A 114 12.64 -0.89 7.03
CA ALA A 114 12.61 -1.91 5.99
C ALA A 114 11.78 -1.41 4.80
N THR A 115 12.39 -1.47 3.63
CA THR A 115 11.82 -1.08 2.33
C THR A 115 10.97 -2.17 1.72
N ASP A 116 10.89 -3.29 2.43
CA ASP A 116 10.29 -4.55 2.05
C ASP A 116 9.22 -4.84 3.08
N GLY A 117 8.08 -5.34 2.61
CA GLY A 117 6.95 -5.61 3.49
C GLY A 117 5.63 -5.47 2.77
N THR A 118 4.55 -5.87 3.44
CA THR A 118 3.19 -5.69 2.92
C THR A 118 2.42 -4.75 3.82
N VAL A 119 1.66 -3.84 3.22
CA VAL A 119 0.71 -2.99 3.92
C VAL A 119 -0.70 -3.27 3.44
N ILE A 120 -1.64 -3.27 4.38
CA ILE A 120 -3.07 -3.26 4.12
C ILE A 120 -3.56 -1.85 4.43
N ASP A 121 -4.03 -1.16 3.40
CA ASP A 121 -4.61 0.17 3.48
C ASP A 121 -6.12 0.08 3.29
N GLU A 122 -6.88 0.39 4.34
CA GLU A 122 -8.30 0.68 4.24
C GLU A 122 -8.43 2.16 3.91
N LEU A 123 -9.14 2.50 2.83
CA LEU A 123 -9.16 3.86 2.32
C LEU A 123 -10.54 4.33 1.88
N VAL A 124 -10.67 5.64 1.87
CA VAL A 124 -11.82 6.36 1.34
C VAL A 124 -11.32 7.42 0.36
N SER A 125 -11.79 7.30 -0.87
CA SER A 125 -11.62 8.25 -1.96
C SER A 125 -12.83 9.19 -2.03
N MET A 126 -12.58 10.48 -2.07
CA MET A 126 -13.61 11.52 -2.17
C MET A 126 -13.28 12.42 -3.34
N GLY A 127 -14.31 12.81 -4.08
CA GLY A 127 -14.12 13.64 -5.26
C GLY A 127 -15.43 14.15 -5.82
N ARG A 128 -15.34 14.68 -7.02
CA ARG A 128 -16.46 15.21 -7.80
C ARG A 128 -16.55 14.48 -9.13
N ARG A 129 -17.76 14.30 -9.64
CA ARG A 129 -17.99 13.60 -10.90
C ARG A 129 -19.01 14.35 -11.76
N GLY A 130 -18.75 14.40 -13.06
CA GLY A 130 -19.66 14.94 -14.07
C GLY A 130 -19.65 16.47 -14.15
N PRO A 131 -20.38 17.05 -15.11
CA PRO A 131 -20.36 18.49 -15.41
C PRO A 131 -20.92 19.37 -14.27
N ASP A 132 -21.78 18.81 -13.41
CA ASP A 132 -22.33 19.46 -12.23
C ASP A 132 -21.48 19.26 -10.97
N GLY A 133 -20.39 18.48 -11.07
CA GLY A 133 -19.43 18.28 -9.99
C GLY A 133 -20.03 17.58 -8.77
N ARG A 134 -20.92 16.60 -8.98
CA ARG A 134 -21.57 15.86 -7.88
C ARG A 134 -20.53 15.21 -6.98
N PRO A 135 -20.60 15.40 -5.66
CA PRO A 135 -19.67 14.74 -4.75
C PRO A 135 -19.92 13.24 -4.74
N PHE A 136 -18.85 12.45 -4.69
CA PHE A 136 -18.92 11.01 -4.47
C PHE A 136 -17.94 10.59 -3.36
N ARG A 137 -18.22 9.42 -2.78
CA ARG A 137 -17.37 8.78 -1.79
C ARG A 137 -17.24 7.30 -2.13
N LEU A 138 -16.02 6.84 -2.32
CA LEU A 138 -15.66 5.48 -2.70
C LEU A 138 -14.81 4.87 -1.59
N ALA A 139 -15.32 3.82 -0.94
CA ALA A 139 -14.54 3.05 0.03
C ALA A 139 -13.85 1.88 -0.67
N GLY A 140 -12.70 1.46 -0.14
CA GLY A 140 -12.06 0.24 -0.59
C GLY A 140 -10.86 -0.13 0.26
N LEU A 141 -10.17 -1.16 -0.19
CA LEU A 141 -8.99 -1.70 0.46
C LEU A 141 -7.92 -1.95 -0.59
N VAL A 142 -6.68 -1.59 -0.28
CA VAL A 142 -5.50 -1.87 -1.10
C VAL A 142 -4.53 -2.70 -0.29
N ILE A 143 -4.11 -3.84 -0.83
CA ILE A 143 -2.98 -4.60 -0.29
C ILE A 143 -1.79 -4.34 -1.18
N LEU A 144 -0.75 -3.70 -0.64
CA LEU A 144 0.46 -3.32 -1.37
C LEU A 144 1.66 -4.06 -0.76
N THR A 145 2.35 -4.83 -1.59
CA THR A 145 3.63 -5.46 -1.24
C THR A 145 4.76 -4.71 -1.91
N ALA A 146 5.74 -4.28 -1.10
CA ALA A 146 6.92 -3.59 -1.53
C ALA A 146 8.18 -4.47 -1.39
N ARG A 147 9.14 -4.24 -2.27
CA ARG A 147 10.49 -4.79 -2.24
C ARG A 147 11.44 -3.72 -2.74
N GLU A 148 12.51 -3.45 -2.01
CA GLU A 148 13.55 -2.47 -2.35
C GLU A 148 12.97 -1.08 -2.67
N GLY A 149 11.88 -0.69 -2.00
CA GLY A 149 11.22 0.61 -2.17
C GLY A 149 10.46 0.76 -3.48
N LYS A 150 10.11 -0.36 -4.12
CA LYS A 150 9.22 -0.43 -5.28
C LYS A 150 8.05 -1.36 -4.99
N ILE A 151 6.94 -1.10 -5.65
CA ILE A 151 5.74 -1.94 -5.54
C ILE A 151 5.92 -3.18 -6.42
N VAL A 152 5.88 -4.35 -5.81
CA VAL A 152 5.93 -5.65 -6.52
C VAL A 152 4.55 -6.27 -6.70
N ASN A 153 3.59 -5.93 -5.83
CA ASN A 153 2.21 -6.37 -5.98
C ASN A 153 1.22 -5.36 -5.39
N VAL A 154 0.12 -5.11 -6.09
CA VAL A 154 -1.07 -4.43 -5.57
C VAL A 154 -2.28 -5.30 -5.85
N ARG A 155 -3.11 -5.48 -4.83
CA ARG A 155 -4.46 -6.03 -4.98
C ARG A 155 -5.45 -4.92 -4.62
N ASP A 156 -6.17 -4.44 -5.64
CA ASP A 156 -7.09 -3.31 -5.55
C ASP A 156 -8.53 -3.80 -5.39
N TYR A 157 -9.10 -3.56 -4.21
CA TYR A 157 -10.47 -3.91 -3.85
C TYR A 157 -11.38 -2.66 -3.76
N LEU A 158 -11.12 -1.63 -4.57
CA LEU A 158 -12.04 -0.50 -4.70
C LEU A 158 -13.40 -0.96 -5.24
N ASP A 159 -14.49 -0.41 -4.71
CA ASP A 159 -15.85 -0.65 -5.21
C ASP A 159 -16.11 0.11 -6.53
N LEU A 160 -15.41 -0.29 -7.59
CA LEU A 160 -15.52 0.33 -8.92
C LEU A 160 -16.93 0.18 -9.51
N MET A 161 -17.69 -0.84 -9.10
CA MET A 161 -19.08 -1.01 -9.48
C MET A 161 -19.99 0.00 -8.76
N GLY A 162 -19.76 0.28 -7.48
CA GLY A 162 -20.42 1.37 -6.77
C GLY A 162 -20.15 2.73 -7.40
N LEU A 163 -18.92 2.98 -7.87
CA LEU A 163 -18.58 4.18 -8.64
C LEU A 163 -19.36 4.24 -9.97
N ALA A 164 -19.37 3.15 -10.74
CA ALA A 164 -20.10 3.05 -12.01
C ALA A 164 -21.64 3.05 -11.86
N ALA A 165 -22.18 2.62 -10.71
CA ALA A 165 -23.62 2.68 -10.45
C ALA A 165 -24.07 4.08 -10.01
N SER A 166 -23.17 4.88 -9.42
CA SER A 166 -23.45 6.28 -9.06
C SER A 166 -23.73 7.18 -10.27
N GLU A 167 -23.42 6.71 -11.49
CA GLU A 167 -23.73 7.40 -12.73
C GLU A 167 -25.23 7.53 -13.00
N ASN A 168 -26.03 6.62 -12.45
CA ASN A 168 -27.42 6.41 -12.89
C ASN A 168 -28.46 6.82 -11.83
N ARG A 169 -28.10 7.70 -10.88
CA ARG A 169 -28.95 8.11 -9.76
C ARG A 169 -29.19 9.62 -9.68
#